data_AF-A0AAV1P057-F1
#
_entry.id   AF-A0AAV1P057-F1
#
_cell.length_a   1.000
_cell.length_b   1.000
_cell.length_c   1.000
_cell.angle_alpha   90.00
_cell.angle_beta   90.00
_cell.angle_gamma   90.00
#
_symmetry.space_group_name_H-M   'P 1'
#
loop_
_entity.id
_entity.type
_entity.pdbx_description
1 polymer ?
#
loop_
_entity_poly.entity_id
_entity_poly.type
_entity_poly.pdbx_seq_one_letter_code
_entity_poly.pdbx_strand_id
1 'polypeptide(L)'
;MSLTSYFYYRLTLGFKLLFQDAKDVSRIKVKMGSQNLQVQDLPYREMEKLRQFRRDVIKAIPLVMISIPPFANYLVFVLMYFFPRQLLIPHFWTPKQQVEFRGIYHSLRAQHHRPVLEGLEYVSGHVKDGQLQSRLKGLCAKVQNGGSPQVSEILAVRRLFSGPPLGMKRMRVDQMRHISPLLFLTPRLPGFLIGQRLNRHALELLQLDRALSRLGANQLNDSELRHACFFRGLNSDSLSTNECREWLSQWLQMSSSLKDSELSLLLHSIVFLSANSPTGSDRH
;
A
#
# COMPACT_ATOMS: atom_id res chain seq x y z
N MET A 1 -28.91 -1.92 26.44
CA MET A 1 -28.80 -1.13 25.18
C MET A 1 -29.06 -2.09 24.04
N SER A 2 -30.21 -1.97 23.37
CA SER A 2 -30.67 -2.94 22.36
C SER A 2 -29.72 -3.00 21.16
N LEU A 3 -29.53 -4.19 20.57
CA LEU A 3 -28.71 -4.43 19.37
C LEU A 3 -29.04 -3.46 18.21
N THR A 4 -30.31 -3.08 18.09
CA THR A 4 -30.81 -2.10 17.12
C THR A 4 -30.29 -0.67 17.39
N SER A 5 -30.20 -0.26 18.65
CA SER A 5 -29.68 1.06 19.05
C SER A 5 -28.16 1.16 18.81
N TYR A 6 -27.42 0.07 19.06
CA TYR A 6 -25.98 0.02 18.77
C TYR A 6 -25.68 0.08 17.25
N PHE A 7 -26.45 -0.66 16.45
CA PHE A 7 -26.30 -0.66 14.99
C PHE A 7 -26.60 0.72 14.39
N TYR A 8 -27.70 1.35 14.80
CA TYR A 8 -28.07 2.69 14.33
C TYR A 8 -27.03 3.75 14.71
N TYR A 9 -26.51 3.70 15.93
CA TYR A 9 -25.43 4.60 16.38
C TYR A 9 -24.17 4.44 15.53
N ARG A 10 -23.75 3.21 15.25
CA ARG A 10 -22.56 2.94 14.42
C ARG A 10 -22.73 3.42 12.97
N LEU A 11 -23.92 3.24 12.41
CA LEU A 11 -24.23 3.65 11.05
C LEU A 11 -24.25 5.18 10.93
N THR A 12 -24.95 5.87 11.82
CA THR A 12 -24.99 7.35 11.86
C THR A 12 -23.62 7.96 12.12
N LEU A 13 -22.82 7.37 13.02
CA LEU A 13 -21.44 7.78 13.25
C LEU A 13 -20.58 7.61 12.00
N GLY A 14 -20.68 6.46 11.31
CA GLY A 14 -19.92 6.20 10.08
C GLY A 14 -20.24 7.19 8.97
N PHE A 15 -21.54 7.48 8.73
CA PHE A 15 -21.94 8.51 7.76
C PHE A 15 -21.47 9.91 8.14
N LYS A 16 -21.53 10.27 9.43
CA LYS A 16 -21.04 11.57 9.92
C LYS A 16 -19.54 11.75 9.65
N LEU A 17 -18.74 10.71 9.92
CA LEU A 17 -17.30 10.71 9.65
C LEU A 17 -17.02 10.81 8.14
N LEU A 18 -17.75 10.05 7.31
CA LEU A 18 -17.62 10.15 5.84
C LEU A 18 -17.99 11.53 5.30
N PHE A 19 -19.02 12.17 5.84
CA PHE A 19 -19.41 13.51 5.42
C PHE A 19 -18.36 14.55 5.81
N GLN A 20 -17.75 14.38 7.00
CA GLN A 20 -16.64 15.21 7.43
C GLN A 20 -15.42 15.04 6.53
N ASP A 21 -15.06 13.80 6.17
CA ASP A 21 -13.99 13.51 5.22
C ASP A 21 -14.28 14.09 3.83
N ALA A 22 -15.53 14.00 3.35
CA ALA A 22 -15.94 14.58 2.08
C ALA A 22 -15.81 16.11 2.08
N LYS A 23 -16.17 16.77 3.19
CA LYS A 23 -16.03 18.22 3.36
C LYS A 23 -14.55 18.63 3.38
N ASP A 24 -13.72 17.88 4.09
CA ASP A 24 -12.28 18.14 4.14
C ASP A 24 -11.61 17.93 2.78
N VAL A 25 -11.94 16.86 2.07
CA VAL A 25 -11.45 16.61 0.70
C VAL A 25 -11.92 17.69 -0.26
N SER A 26 -13.15 18.17 -0.14
CA SER A 26 -13.65 19.29 -0.94
C SER A 26 -12.84 20.55 -0.68
N ARG A 27 -12.55 20.90 0.59
CA ARG A 27 -11.69 22.03 0.94
C ARG A 27 -10.28 21.89 0.35
N ILE A 28 -9.69 20.70 0.42
CA ILE A 28 -8.37 20.44 -0.15
C ILE A 28 -8.40 20.64 -1.68
N LYS A 29 -9.42 20.13 -2.37
CA LYS A 29 -9.58 20.32 -3.83
C LYS A 29 -9.80 21.78 -4.22
N VAL A 30 -10.59 22.52 -3.43
CA VAL A 30 -10.79 23.97 -3.64
C VAL A 30 -9.48 24.72 -3.46
N LYS A 31 -8.70 24.40 -2.40
CA LYS A 31 -7.37 24.96 -2.16
C LYS A 31 -6.38 24.64 -3.29
N MET A 32 -6.40 23.42 -3.83
CA MET A 32 -5.61 23.08 -5.01
C MET A 32 -5.98 23.93 -6.22
N GLY A 33 -7.27 24.07 -6.49
CA GLY A 33 -7.77 24.84 -7.63
C GLY A 33 -7.46 26.33 -7.51
N SER A 34 -7.60 26.91 -6.31
CA SER A 34 -7.34 28.34 -6.10
C SER A 34 -5.85 28.69 -6.10
N GLN A 35 -4.98 27.77 -5.69
CA GLN A 35 -3.54 27.99 -5.57
C GLN A 35 -2.73 27.32 -6.69
N ASN A 36 -3.39 26.71 -7.69
CA ASN A 36 -2.77 25.91 -8.75
C ASN A 36 -1.77 24.85 -8.23
N LEU A 37 -2.04 24.30 -7.03
CA LEU A 37 -1.17 23.31 -6.41
C LEU A 37 -1.38 21.94 -7.05
N GLN A 38 -0.28 21.23 -7.29
CA GLN A 38 -0.35 19.83 -7.67
C GLN A 38 -0.47 18.95 -6.43
N VAL A 39 -0.94 17.71 -6.60
CA VAL A 39 -1.09 16.74 -5.49
C VAL A 39 0.22 16.51 -4.74
N GLN A 40 1.36 16.62 -5.41
CA GLN A 40 2.70 16.44 -4.86
C GLN A 40 3.19 17.57 -3.93
N ASP A 41 2.57 18.75 -4.04
CA ASP A 41 2.95 19.95 -3.26
C ASP A 41 2.21 20.03 -1.93
N LEU A 42 1.22 19.15 -1.74
CA LEU A 42 0.46 19.08 -0.52
C LEU A 42 1.27 18.55 0.67
N PRO A 43 0.84 18.89 1.90
CA PRO A 43 1.33 18.22 3.10
C PRO A 43 0.86 16.76 3.13
N TYR A 44 1.65 15.90 3.76
CA TYR A 44 1.41 14.45 3.85
C TYR A 44 -0.02 14.10 4.29
N ARG A 45 -0.54 14.77 5.34
CA ARG A 45 -1.88 14.50 5.88
C ARG A 45 -3.00 14.78 4.87
N GLU A 46 -2.88 15.84 4.06
CA GLU A 46 -3.86 16.16 3.03
C GLU A 46 -3.81 15.15 1.86
N MET A 47 -2.60 14.77 1.43
CA MET A 47 -2.41 13.75 0.38
C MET A 47 -2.96 12.40 0.80
N GLU A 48 -2.64 11.96 2.02
CA GLU A 48 -3.08 10.68 2.56
C GLU A 48 -4.61 10.64 2.70
N LYS A 49 -5.22 11.73 3.19
CA LYS A 49 -6.68 11.85 3.29
C LYS A 49 -7.36 11.78 1.92
N LEU A 50 -6.86 12.50 0.91
CA LEU A 50 -7.38 12.43 -0.46
C LEU A 50 -7.35 11.00 -1.02
N ARG A 51 -6.23 10.30 -0.81
CA ARG A 51 -6.06 8.93 -1.28
C ARG A 51 -7.02 7.97 -0.59
N GLN A 52 -7.10 8.02 0.74
CA GLN A 52 -7.98 7.17 1.54
C GLN A 52 -9.43 7.39 1.12
N PHE A 53 -9.87 8.65 1.04
CA PHE A 53 -11.22 8.99 0.60
C PHE A 53 -11.54 8.49 -0.81
N ARG A 54 -10.61 8.66 -1.77
CA ARG A 54 -10.80 8.12 -3.13
C ARG A 54 -10.97 6.60 -3.12
N ARG A 55 -10.19 5.89 -2.32
CA ARG A 55 -10.28 4.43 -2.18
C ARG A 55 -11.63 4.02 -1.58
N ASP A 56 -12.09 4.75 -0.58
CA ASP A 56 -13.34 4.48 0.13
C ASP A 56 -14.56 4.75 -0.75
N VAL A 57 -14.56 5.84 -1.53
CA VAL A 57 -15.60 6.14 -2.51
C VAL A 57 -15.66 5.06 -3.60
N ILE A 58 -14.51 4.64 -4.15
CA ILE A 58 -14.48 3.57 -5.17
C ILE A 58 -15.08 2.26 -4.63
N LYS A 59 -14.84 1.94 -3.35
CA LYS A 59 -15.45 0.77 -2.70
C LYS A 59 -16.96 0.93 -2.48
N ALA A 60 -17.44 2.15 -2.25
CA ALA A 60 -18.87 2.43 -2.02
C ALA A 60 -19.71 2.45 -3.30
N ILE A 61 -19.12 2.75 -4.47
CA ILE A 61 -19.87 2.84 -5.75
C ILE A 61 -20.71 1.58 -6.05
N PRO A 62 -20.16 0.35 -5.99
CA PRO A 62 -20.95 -0.85 -6.24
C PRO A 62 -22.12 -1.01 -5.27
N LEU A 63 -21.89 -0.66 -4.00
CA LEU A 63 -22.93 -0.71 -2.96
C LEU A 63 -24.09 0.24 -3.31
N VAL A 64 -23.77 1.48 -3.67
CA VAL A 64 -24.77 2.50 -4.06
C VAL A 64 -25.54 2.06 -5.30
N MET A 65 -24.86 1.50 -6.31
CA MET A 65 -25.50 0.98 -7.53
C MET A 65 -26.50 -0.16 -7.21
N ILE A 66 -26.12 -1.08 -6.33
CA ILE A 66 -27.00 -2.19 -5.92
C ILE A 66 -28.18 -1.67 -5.09
N SER A 67 -28.07 -0.55 -4.38
CA SER A 67 -29.18 0.03 -3.60
C SER A 67 -30.23 0.79 -4.43
N ILE A 68 -30.00 1.07 -5.72
CA ILE A 68 -30.93 1.85 -6.55
C ILE A 68 -32.30 1.16 -6.71
N PRO A 69 -32.38 -0.16 -6.98
CA PRO A 69 -33.66 -0.85 -7.12
C PRO A 69 -34.39 -0.97 -5.77
N PRO A 70 -35.72 -0.73 -5.72
CA PRO A 70 -36.48 -0.62 -4.47
C PRO A 70 -36.50 -1.90 -3.59
N PHE A 71 -36.11 -3.06 -4.12
CA PHE A 71 -36.06 -4.34 -3.38
C PHE A 71 -34.65 -4.81 -3.02
N ALA A 72 -33.61 -4.15 -3.53
CA ALA A 72 -32.23 -4.56 -3.30
C ALA A 72 -31.67 -4.08 -1.95
N ASN A 73 -32.40 -3.23 -1.22
CA ASN A 73 -31.99 -2.75 0.10
C ASN A 73 -31.72 -3.90 1.09
N TYR A 74 -32.59 -4.91 1.14
CA TYR A 74 -32.36 -6.10 1.99
C TYR A 74 -31.14 -6.91 1.54
N LEU A 75 -30.95 -7.04 0.22
CA LEU A 75 -29.77 -7.69 -0.35
C LEU A 75 -28.48 -6.97 0.05
N VAL A 76 -28.47 -5.64 0.07
CA VAL A 76 -27.34 -4.83 0.51
C VAL A 76 -26.96 -5.14 1.96
N PHE A 77 -27.93 -5.23 2.88
CA PHE A 77 -27.66 -5.59 4.27
C PHE A 77 -27.12 -7.02 4.42
N VAL A 78 -27.67 -7.98 3.67
CA VAL A 78 -27.17 -9.36 3.62
C VAL A 78 -25.72 -9.37 3.11
N LEU A 79 -25.44 -8.68 2.01
CA LEU A 79 -24.10 -8.59 1.45
C LEU A 79 -23.11 -7.89 2.38
N MET A 80 -23.51 -6.84 3.10
CA MET A 80 -22.68 -6.17 4.10
C MET A 80 -22.33 -7.10 5.28
N TYR A 81 -23.23 -7.99 5.66
CA TYR A 81 -23.00 -8.99 6.72
C TYR A 81 -22.04 -10.09 6.28
N PHE A 82 -22.21 -10.64 5.08
CA PHE A 82 -21.37 -11.72 4.55
C PHE A 82 -20.02 -11.25 3.97
N PHE A 83 -19.96 -10.03 3.41
CA PHE A 83 -18.78 -9.49 2.74
C PHE A 83 -18.32 -8.13 3.31
N PRO A 84 -18.12 -8.00 4.64
CA PRO A 84 -17.79 -6.73 5.28
C PRO A 84 -16.48 -6.13 4.78
N ARG A 85 -15.50 -6.97 4.40
CA ARG A 85 -14.18 -6.53 3.91
C ARG A 85 -14.24 -5.85 2.53
N GLN A 86 -15.16 -6.28 1.67
CA GLN A 86 -15.23 -5.82 0.28
C GLN A 86 -16.14 -4.61 0.13
N LEU A 87 -17.24 -4.58 0.89
CA LEU A 87 -18.33 -3.61 0.71
C LEU A 87 -18.32 -2.49 1.75
N LEU A 88 -17.77 -2.71 2.95
CA LEU A 88 -17.73 -1.67 3.97
C LEU A 88 -16.43 -0.86 3.88
N ILE A 89 -16.58 0.44 4.08
CA ILE A 89 -15.49 1.38 4.28
C ILE A 89 -14.88 1.16 5.68
N PRO A 90 -13.57 1.36 5.90
CA PRO A 90 -12.93 1.15 7.21
C PRO A 90 -13.60 1.87 8.39
N HIS A 91 -14.27 2.99 8.12
CA HIS A 91 -15.09 3.75 9.07
C HIS A 91 -16.22 2.94 9.74
N PHE A 92 -16.73 1.91 9.07
CA PHE A 92 -17.79 1.06 9.61
C PHE A 92 -17.26 -0.17 10.36
N TRP A 93 -15.98 -0.51 10.20
CA TRP A 93 -15.38 -1.69 10.83
C TRP A 93 -15.20 -1.51 12.34
N THR A 94 -15.39 -2.59 13.09
CA THR A 94 -15.03 -2.62 14.52
C THR A 94 -13.51 -2.65 14.68
N PRO A 95 -12.96 -2.16 15.82
CA PRO A 95 -11.51 -2.22 16.06
C PRO A 95 -10.92 -3.63 15.91
N LYS A 96 -11.66 -4.66 16.35
CA LYS A 96 -11.28 -6.06 16.17
C LYS A 96 -11.21 -6.46 14.69
N GLN A 97 -12.24 -6.13 13.91
CA GLN A 97 -12.27 -6.39 12.47
C GLN A 97 -11.16 -5.66 11.71
N GLN A 98 -10.80 -4.44 12.14
CA GLN A 98 -9.71 -3.71 11.49
C GLN A 98 -8.38 -4.44 11.63
N VAL A 99 -8.06 -4.97 12.82
CA VAL A 99 -6.83 -5.77 13.05
C VAL A 99 -6.89 -7.08 12.24
N GLU A 100 -8.00 -7.80 12.31
CA GLU A 100 -8.19 -9.06 11.60
C GLU A 100 -8.04 -8.90 10.08
N PHE A 101 -8.73 -7.92 9.49
CA PHE A 101 -8.68 -7.68 8.05
C PHE A 101 -7.28 -7.22 7.62
N ARG A 102 -6.58 -6.40 8.42
CA ARG A 102 -5.18 -6.04 8.15
C ARG A 102 -4.29 -7.28 8.14
N GLY A 103 -4.47 -8.20 9.10
CA GLY A 103 -3.78 -9.49 9.12
C GLY A 103 -4.02 -10.31 7.84
N ILE A 104 -5.28 -10.45 7.40
CA ILE A 104 -5.63 -11.17 6.17
C ILE A 104 -5.04 -10.48 4.92
N TYR A 105 -5.06 -9.16 4.88
CA TYR A 105 -4.46 -8.40 3.78
C TYR A 105 -2.94 -8.56 3.74
N HIS A 106 -2.29 -8.62 4.89
CA HIS A 106 -0.86 -8.86 5.00
C HIS A 106 -0.49 -10.30 4.59
N SER A 107 -1.25 -11.31 5.03
CA SER A 107 -0.99 -12.70 4.63
C SER A 107 -1.15 -12.91 3.12
N LEU A 108 -2.14 -12.26 2.49
CA LEU A 108 -2.29 -12.26 1.04
C LEU A 108 -1.08 -11.62 0.33
N ARG A 109 -0.50 -10.54 0.87
CA ARG A 109 0.73 -9.95 0.32
C ARG A 109 1.91 -10.89 0.47
N ALA A 110 2.04 -11.54 1.63
CA ALA A 110 3.12 -12.46 1.91
C ALA A 110 3.18 -13.65 0.93
N GLN A 111 2.02 -14.13 0.46
CA GLN A 111 1.95 -15.17 -0.59
C GLN A 111 2.62 -14.76 -1.91
N HIS A 112 2.72 -13.45 -2.17
CA HIS A 112 3.34 -12.92 -3.38
C HIS A 112 4.83 -12.57 -3.21
N HIS A 113 5.40 -12.63 -2.00
CA HIS A 113 6.82 -12.35 -1.79
C HIS A 113 7.72 -13.34 -2.54
N ARG A 114 7.45 -14.65 -2.39
CA ARG A 114 8.24 -15.70 -3.03
C ARG A 114 8.18 -15.64 -4.57
N PRO A 115 7.00 -15.57 -5.22
CA PRO A 115 6.93 -15.42 -6.67
C PRO A 115 7.64 -14.17 -7.21
N VAL A 116 7.61 -13.05 -6.47
CA VAL A 116 8.33 -11.82 -6.86
C VAL A 116 9.84 -12.05 -6.84
N LEU A 117 10.37 -12.75 -5.82
CA LEU A 117 11.79 -13.07 -5.72
C LEU A 117 12.23 -14.08 -6.78
N GLU A 118 11.42 -15.11 -7.06
CA GLU A 118 11.68 -16.09 -8.13
C GLU A 118 11.70 -15.41 -9.51
N GLY A 119 10.79 -14.46 -9.75
CA GLY A 119 10.80 -13.68 -10.98
C GLY A 119 12.03 -12.75 -11.11
N LEU A 120 12.51 -12.18 -10.00
CA LEU A 120 13.76 -11.41 -9.97
C LEU A 120 14.98 -12.28 -10.24
N GLU A 121 15.03 -13.48 -9.67
CA GLU A 121 16.11 -14.45 -9.85
C GLU A 121 16.18 -14.91 -11.31
N TYR A 122 15.04 -15.23 -11.92
CA TYR A 122 14.96 -15.54 -13.34
C TYR A 122 15.50 -14.40 -14.22
N VAL A 123 15.10 -13.16 -13.94
CA VAL A 123 15.58 -11.99 -14.68
C VAL A 123 17.07 -11.75 -14.44
N SER A 124 17.58 -12.02 -13.24
CA SER A 124 19.00 -11.89 -12.91
C SER A 124 19.88 -12.75 -13.83
N GLY A 125 19.40 -13.93 -14.25
CA GLY A 125 20.10 -14.80 -15.20
C GLY A 125 20.34 -14.17 -16.58
N HIS A 126 19.55 -13.16 -16.94
CA HIS A 126 19.60 -12.48 -18.23
C HIS A 126 20.29 -11.11 -18.16
N VAL A 127 20.81 -10.73 -17.00
CA VAL A 127 21.56 -9.48 -16.81
C VAL A 127 22.97 -9.64 -17.38
N LYS A 128 23.34 -8.77 -18.33
CA LYS A 128 24.66 -8.80 -19.00
C LYS A 128 25.81 -8.32 -18.10
N ASP A 129 25.52 -7.38 -17.20
CA ASP A 129 26.51 -6.86 -16.25
C ASP A 129 26.69 -7.84 -15.09
N GLY A 130 27.85 -8.52 -15.06
CA GLY A 130 28.16 -9.54 -14.06
C GLY A 130 28.17 -9.01 -12.61
N GLN A 131 28.57 -7.74 -12.40
CA GLN A 131 28.56 -7.16 -11.06
C GLN A 131 27.14 -6.90 -10.58
N LEU A 132 26.29 -6.30 -11.43
CA LEU A 132 24.88 -6.07 -11.10
C LEU A 132 24.10 -7.38 -10.96
N GLN A 133 24.42 -8.37 -11.80
CA GLN A 133 23.86 -9.72 -11.71
C GLN A 133 24.17 -10.35 -10.34
N SER A 134 25.44 -10.36 -9.94
CA SER A 134 25.85 -10.93 -8.64
C SER A 134 25.19 -10.22 -7.46
N ARG A 135 25.07 -8.88 -7.53
CA ARG A 135 24.40 -8.09 -6.49
C ARG A 135 22.92 -8.42 -6.38
N LEU A 136 22.21 -8.53 -7.51
CA LEU A 136 20.78 -8.87 -7.51
C LEU A 136 20.53 -10.29 -7.00
N LYS A 137 21.35 -11.27 -7.41
CA LYS A 137 21.28 -12.65 -6.91
C LYS A 137 21.54 -12.72 -5.41
N GLY A 138 22.61 -12.06 -4.94
CA GLY A 138 22.93 -11.97 -3.52
C GLY A 138 21.82 -11.33 -2.70
N LEU A 139 21.19 -10.27 -3.22
CA LEU A 139 20.05 -9.62 -2.60
C LEU A 139 18.85 -10.57 -2.47
N CYS A 140 18.50 -11.29 -3.54
CA CYS A 140 17.39 -12.24 -3.52
C CYS A 140 17.67 -13.41 -2.56
N ALA A 141 18.87 -13.99 -2.61
CA ALA A 141 19.27 -15.07 -1.74
C ALA A 141 19.26 -14.65 -0.26
N LYS A 142 19.75 -13.45 0.06
CA LYS A 142 19.70 -12.91 1.43
C LYS A 142 18.28 -12.84 1.96
N VAL A 143 17.33 -12.35 1.15
CA VAL A 143 15.92 -12.28 1.54
C VAL A 143 15.29 -13.68 1.64
N GLN A 144 15.59 -14.58 0.70
CA GLN A 144 15.09 -15.96 0.77
C GLN A 144 15.61 -16.72 2.00
N ASN A 145 16.82 -16.41 2.46
CA ASN A 145 17.45 -17.01 3.64
C ASN A 145 17.01 -16.37 4.98
N GLY A 146 15.98 -15.51 4.98
CA GLY A 146 15.50 -14.86 6.20
C GLY A 146 16.24 -13.57 6.60
N GLY A 147 17.22 -13.12 5.81
CA GLY A 147 17.95 -11.88 6.09
C GLY A 147 17.20 -10.61 5.66
N SER A 148 17.37 -9.53 6.41
CA SER A 148 16.89 -8.19 6.00
C SER A 148 18.01 -7.44 5.25
N PRO A 149 17.79 -7.01 4.00
CA PRO A 149 18.79 -6.30 3.22
C PRO A 149 18.92 -4.84 3.69
N GLN A 150 20.15 -4.31 3.60
CA GLN A 150 20.40 -2.90 3.92
C GLN A 150 19.95 -2.01 2.76
N VAL A 151 19.60 -0.76 3.08
CA VAL A 151 19.20 0.25 2.07
C VAL A 151 20.30 0.42 1.00
N SER A 152 21.57 0.41 1.38
CA SER A 152 22.73 0.49 0.47
C SER A 152 22.77 -0.66 -0.53
N GLU A 153 22.46 -1.89 -0.11
CA GLU A 153 22.41 -3.09 -0.96
C GLU A 153 21.28 -2.99 -2.00
N ILE A 154 20.10 -2.51 -1.58
CA ILE A 154 18.95 -2.28 -2.48
C ILE A 154 19.29 -1.18 -3.51
N LEU A 155 19.90 -0.09 -3.08
CA LEU A 155 20.27 1.01 -3.99
C LEU A 155 21.40 0.64 -4.95
N ALA A 156 22.22 -0.38 -4.62
CA ALA A 156 23.27 -0.85 -5.50
C ALA A 156 22.75 -1.48 -6.80
N VAL A 157 21.49 -1.95 -6.83
CA VAL A 157 20.85 -2.57 -8.01
C VAL A 157 19.91 -1.63 -8.78
N ARG A 158 19.74 -0.37 -8.35
CA ARG A 158 18.77 0.59 -8.93
C ARG A 158 18.84 0.78 -10.45
N ARG A 159 20.05 0.64 -11.04
CA ARG A 159 20.24 0.74 -12.49
C ARG A 159 19.42 -0.29 -13.27
N LEU A 160 19.22 -1.50 -12.72
CA LEU A 160 18.41 -2.55 -13.35
C LEU A 160 16.92 -2.19 -13.43
N PHE A 161 16.46 -1.29 -12.56
CA PHE A 161 15.06 -0.88 -12.42
C PHE A 161 14.75 0.46 -13.12
N SER A 162 15.76 1.20 -13.57
CA SER A 162 15.56 2.41 -14.38
C SER A 162 15.14 2.11 -15.81
N GLY A 163 15.49 0.94 -16.34
CA GLY A 163 15.32 0.56 -17.74
C GLY A 163 15.16 -0.95 -17.90
N PRO A 164 15.44 -1.53 -19.08
CA PRO A 164 15.49 -2.97 -19.22
C PRO A 164 16.53 -3.57 -18.26
N PRO A 165 16.24 -4.69 -17.56
CA PRO A 165 15.06 -5.55 -17.73
C PRO A 165 13.90 -5.28 -16.74
N LEU A 166 14.11 -4.57 -15.63
CA LEU A 166 13.12 -4.49 -14.53
C LEU A 166 12.36 -3.16 -14.45
N GLY A 167 12.62 -2.22 -15.35
CA GLY A 167 11.91 -0.93 -15.39
C GLY A 167 10.42 -1.08 -15.63
N MET A 168 9.62 -0.16 -15.10
CA MET A 168 8.16 -0.27 -15.07
C MET A 168 7.51 -0.54 -16.44
N LYS A 169 8.07 0.02 -17.53
CA LYS A 169 7.57 -0.18 -18.90
C LYS A 169 8.08 -1.45 -19.59
N ARG A 170 9.12 -2.10 -19.05
CA ARG A 170 9.84 -3.23 -19.66
C ARG A 170 9.68 -4.53 -18.88
N MET A 171 9.27 -4.43 -17.62
CA MET A 171 9.02 -5.57 -16.75
C MET A 171 7.99 -6.52 -17.35
N ARG A 172 8.23 -7.82 -17.19
CA ARG A 172 7.33 -8.88 -17.67
C ARG A 172 5.95 -8.76 -17.02
N VAL A 173 4.90 -9.07 -17.78
CA VAL A 173 3.51 -9.04 -17.29
C VAL A 173 3.32 -10.01 -16.13
N ASP A 174 3.97 -11.18 -16.15
CA ASP A 174 3.92 -12.15 -15.04
C ASP A 174 4.42 -11.53 -13.74
N GLN A 175 5.56 -10.83 -13.80
CA GLN A 175 6.13 -10.12 -12.65
C GLN A 175 5.19 -9.00 -12.17
N MET A 176 4.61 -8.23 -13.09
CA MET A 176 3.60 -7.21 -12.76
C MET A 176 2.38 -7.80 -12.05
N ARG A 177 1.95 -9.02 -12.42
CA ARG A 177 0.83 -9.71 -11.77
C ARG A 177 1.15 -10.11 -10.35
N HIS A 178 2.39 -10.50 -10.05
CA HIS A 178 2.81 -10.81 -8.68
C HIS A 178 2.99 -9.56 -7.82
N ILE A 179 3.38 -8.43 -8.40
CA ILE A 179 3.52 -7.15 -7.66
C ILE A 179 2.16 -6.47 -7.40
N SER A 180 1.18 -6.66 -8.29
CA SER A 180 -0.13 -5.98 -8.19
C SER A 180 -0.83 -6.17 -6.83
N PRO A 181 -0.91 -7.39 -6.27
CA PRO A 181 -1.48 -7.63 -4.95
C PRO A 181 -0.77 -6.90 -3.81
N LEU A 182 0.52 -6.59 -3.93
CA LEU A 182 1.28 -5.81 -2.91
C LEU A 182 0.66 -4.43 -2.69
N LEU A 183 0.14 -3.82 -3.75
CA LEU A 183 -0.56 -2.53 -3.73
C LEU A 183 -2.08 -2.67 -3.66
N PHE A 184 -2.61 -3.87 -3.36
CA PHE A 184 -4.04 -4.17 -3.39
C PHE A 184 -4.70 -3.97 -4.76
N LEU A 185 -3.95 -4.18 -5.85
CA LEU A 185 -4.44 -4.08 -7.22
C LEU A 185 -4.82 -5.45 -7.77
N THR A 186 -5.81 -5.46 -8.66
CA THR A 186 -6.29 -6.68 -9.32
C THR A 186 -5.30 -7.16 -10.39
N PRO A 187 -4.77 -8.39 -10.31
CA PRO A 187 -3.81 -8.92 -11.29
C PRO A 187 -4.46 -9.47 -12.57
N ARG A 188 -5.79 -9.48 -12.66
CA ARG A 188 -6.56 -10.12 -13.76
C ARG A 188 -6.81 -9.21 -14.97
N LEU A 189 -6.18 -8.04 -15.01
CA LEU A 189 -6.38 -7.09 -16.10
C LEU A 189 -5.42 -7.35 -17.28
N PRO A 190 -5.72 -6.82 -18.47
CA PRO A 190 -4.76 -6.74 -19.57
C PRO A 190 -3.43 -6.12 -19.14
N GLY A 191 -2.30 -6.64 -19.64
CA GLY A 191 -0.95 -6.28 -19.17
C GLY A 191 -0.65 -4.77 -19.21
N PHE A 192 -1.10 -4.07 -20.25
CA PHE A 192 -0.90 -2.61 -20.35
C PHE A 192 -1.64 -1.85 -19.25
N LEU A 193 -2.86 -2.27 -18.88
CA LEU A 193 -3.63 -1.67 -17.78
C LEU A 193 -2.99 -1.96 -16.42
N ILE A 194 -2.44 -3.17 -16.24
CA ILE A 194 -1.68 -3.50 -15.03
C ILE A 194 -0.49 -2.54 -14.91
N GLY A 195 0.33 -2.41 -15.97
CA GLY A 195 1.48 -1.51 -15.98
C GLY A 195 1.12 -0.06 -15.68
N GLN A 196 0.06 0.47 -16.31
CA GLN A 196 -0.43 1.83 -16.05
C GLN A 196 -0.88 2.03 -14.61
N ARG A 197 -1.65 1.08 -14.05
CA ARG A 197 -2.12 1.15 -12.67
C ARG A 197 -0.97 1.05 -11.68
N LEU A 198 -0.06 0.10 -11.88
CA LEU A 198 1.15 -0.04 -11.07
C LEU A 198 1.97 1.25 -11.07
N ASN A 199 2.24 1.83 -12.25
CA ASN A 199 3.00 3.06 -12.36
C ASN A 199 2.33 4.22 -11.61
N ARG A 200 1.01 4.37 -11.76
CA ARG A 200 0.24 5.42 -11.05
C ARG A 200 0.32 5.25 -9.54
N HIS A 201 0.14 4.02 -9.04
CA HIS A 201 0.18 3.74 -7.60
C HIS A 201 1.60 3.82 -7.02
N ALA A 202 2.62 3.45 -7.80
CA ALA A 202 4.02 3.62 -7.42
C ALA A 202 4.39 5.10 -7.32
N LEU A 203 3.98 5.92 -8.30
CA LEU A 203 4.19 7.36 -8.28
C LEU A 203 3.50 8.01 -7.07
N GLU A 204 2.25 7.64 -6.81
CA GLU A 204 1.49 8.11 -5.65
C GLU A 204 2.18 7.73 -4.32
N LEU A 205 2.69 6.49 -4.21
CA LEU A 205 3.47 6.07 -3.04
C LEU A 205 4.77 6.87 -2.91
N LEU A 206 5.51 7.09 -3.99
CA LEU A 206 6.75 7.88 -3.97
C LEU A 206 6.50 9.34 -3.58
N GLN A 207 5.43 9.95 -4.10
CA GLN A 207 5.04 11.32 -3.73
C GLN A 207 4.62 11.40 -2.26
N LEU A 208 3.90 10.40 -1.75
CA LEU A 208 3.57 10.29 -0.32
C LEU A 208 4.82 10.12 0.54
N ASP A 209 5.79 9.32 0.10
CA ASP A 209 7.08 9.15 0.78
C ASP A 209 7.87 10.47 0.85
N ARG A 210 7.91 11.23 -0.25
CA ARG A 210 8.53 12.57 -0.28
C ARG A 210 7.84 13.52 0.68
N ALA A 211 6.50 13.55 0.69
CA ALA A 211 5.74 14.39 1.60
C ALA A 211 5.92 13.98 3.07
N LEU A 212 6.00 12.67 3.34
CA LEU A 212 6.24 12.13 4.67
C LEU A 212 7.66 12.41 5.15
N SER A 213 8.65 12.35 4.26
CA SER A 213 10.03 12.73 4.55
C SER A 213 10.15 14.21 4.93
N ARG A 214 9.39 15.11 4.28
CA ARG A 214 9.31 16.54 4.66
C ARG A 214 8.68 16.74 6.04
N LEU A 215 7.63 15.98 6.37
CA LEU A 215 6.95 16.06 7.67
C LEU A 215 7.82 15.48 8.81
N GLY A 216 8.54 14.40 8.54
CA GLY A 216 9.32 13.64 9.51
C GLY A 216 8.48 12.56 10.22
N ALA A 217 9.04 11.35 10.35
CA ALA A 217 8.37 10.22 11.00
C ALA A 217 8.06 10.45 12.49
N ASN A 218 8.77 11.38 13.15
CA ASN A 218 8.58 11.72 14.56
C ASN A 218 7.29 12.51 14.83
N GLN A 219 6.74 13.18 13.81
CA GLN A 219 5.51 13.97 13.91
C GLN A 219 4.24 13.14 13.72
N LEU A 220 4.37 11.85 13.42
CA LEU A 220 3.25 10.95 13.24
C LEU A 220 2.74 10.42 14.58
N ASN A 221 1.42 10.44 14.75
CA ASN A 221 0.78 9.75 15.86
C ASN A 221 0.86 8.22 15.67
N ASP A 222 0.69 7.44 16.74
CA ASP A 222 0.82 5.97 16.69
C ASP A 222 -0.07 5.29 15.62
N SER A 223 -1.29 5.78 15.43
CA SER A 223 -2.20 5.28 14.40
C SER A 223 -1.72 5.65 12.99
N GLU A 224 -1.24 6.87 12.79
CA GLU A 224 -0.67 7.33 11.51
C GLU A 224 0.59 6.54 11.16
N LEU A 225 1.45 6.28 12.15
CA LEU A 225 2.67 5.50 12.00
C LEU A 225 2.37 4.05 11.61
N ARG A 226 1.49 3.36 12.35
CA ARG A 226 1.08 1.99 12.04
C ARG A 226 0.47 1.90 10.65
N HIS A 227 -0.42 2.83 10.30
CA HIS A 227 -1.02 2.89 8.97
C HIS A 227 0.01 3.13 7.87
N ALA A 228 0.96 4.04 8.09
CA ALA A 228 2.05 4.32 7.15
C ALA A 228 2.93 3.08 6.89
N CYS A 229 3.29 2.36 7.94
CA CYS A 229 4.04 1.11 7.85
C CYS A 229 3.24 0.02 7.14
N PHE A 230 1.98 -0.18 7.53
CA PHE A 230 1.08 -1.15 6.90
C PHE A 230 0.89 -0.88 5.42
N PHE A 231 0.72 0.38 5.02
CA PHE A 231 0.57 0.72 3.60
C PHE A 231 1.75 0.23 2.76
N ARG A 232 2.98 0.34 3.31
CA ARG A 232 4.25 -0.02 2.66
C ARG A 232 4.63 -1.49 2.78
N GLY A 233 3.78 -2.33 3.38
CA GLY A 233 3.94 -3.79 3.41
C GLY A 233 4.23 -4.39 4.79
N LEU A 234 4.60 -3.57 5.78
CA LEU A 234 4.94 -4.04 7.12
C LEU A 234 3.70 -4.53 7.88
N ASN A 235 3.84 -5.60 8.67
CA ASN A 235 2.83 -5.93 9.67
C ASN A 235 3.01 -5.06 10.93
N SER A 236 2.46 -3.85 10.91
CA SER A 236 2.60 -2.90 12.01
C SER A 236 1.88 -3.31 13.31
N ASP A 237 0.92 -4.23 13.23
CA ASP A 237 0.14 -4.63 14.41
C ASP A 237 0.96 -5.51 15.36
N SER A 238 1.94 -6.27 14.85
CA SER A 238 2.81 -7.16 15.63
C SER A 238 4.06 -6.49 16.20
N LEU A 239 4.29 -5.21 15.92
CA LEU A 239 5.52 -4.48 16.26
C LEU A 239 5.28 -3.38 17.28
N SER A 240 6.32 -3.03 18.02
CA SER A 240 6.34 -1.85 18.88
C SER A 240 6.37 -0.56 18.04
N THR A 241 5.97 0.56 18.66
CA THR A 241 5.99 1.88 18.02
C THR A 241 7.41 2.28 17.59
N ASN A 242 8.44 1.91 18.37
CA ASN A 242 9.83 2.23 18.05
C ASN A 242 10.33 1.43 16.84
N GLU A 243 10.06 0.13 16.79
CA GLU A 243 10.41 -0.72 15.62
C GLU A 243 9.71 -0.24 14.34
N CYS A 244 8.42 0.14 14.46
CA CYS A 244 7.70 0.73 13.33
C CYS A 244 8.37 2.03 12.83
N ARG A 245 8.85 2.87 13.75
CA ARG A 245 9.51 4.14 13.41
C ARG A 245 10.87 3.92 12.77
N GLU A 246 11.65 2.99 13.29
CA GLU A 246 12.95 2.61 12.70
C GLU A 246 12.78 2.03 11.30
N TRP A 247 11.85 1.08 11.13
CA TRP A 247 11.54 0.51 9.83
C TRP A 247 11.07 1.57 8.83
N LEU A 248 10.17 2.47 9.25
CA LEU A 248 9.69 3.56 8.40
C LEU A 248 10.82 4.53 8.02
N SER A 249 11.75 4.79 8.94
CA SER A 249 12.94 5.61 8.65
C SER A 249 13.80 4.97 7.57
N GLN A 250 14.07 3.65 7.66
CA GLN A 250 14.79 2.90 6.63
C GLN A 250 14.08 2.94 5.28
N TRP A 251 12.75 2.74 5.28
CA TRP A 251 11.94 2.88 4.07
C TRP A 251 12.06 4.27 3.44
N LEU A 252 11.97 5.33 4.25
CA LEU A 252 12.03 6.71 3.77
C LEU A 252 13.43 7.07 3.25
N GLN A 253 14.49 6.56 3.88
CA GLN A 253 15.85 6.71 3.38
C GLN A 253 16.01 6.08 1.98
N MET A 254 15.42 4.90 1.78
CA MET A 254 15.44 4.22 0.48
C MET A 254 14.60 4.97 -0.55
N SER A 255 13.32 5.22 -0.27
CA SER A 255 12.37 5.83 -1.21
C SER A 255 12.73 7.27 -1.61
N SER A 256 13.25 8.08 -0.69
CA SER A 256 13.67 9.46 -0.99
C SER A 256 14.84 9.54 -1.98
N SER A 257 15.67 8.49 -2.05
CA SER A 257 16.80 8.42 -2.98
C SER A 257 16.44 7.95 -4.39
N LEU A 258 15.19 7.48 -4.59
CA LEU A 258 14.72 6.93 -5.87
C LEU A 258 14.17 8.01 -6.80
N LYS A 259 14.44 7.81 -8.10
CA LYS A 259 13.88 8.62 -9.19
C LYS A 259 12.57 8.03 -9.70
N ASP A 260 11.81 8.85 -10.42
CA ASP A 260 10.56 8.42 -11.08
C ASP A 260 10.79 7.33 -12.13
N SER A 261 12.01 7.20 -12.67
CA SER A 261 12.39 6.09 -13.55
C SER A 261 12.57 4.76 -12.81
N GLU A 262 12.80 4.80 -11.50
CA GLU A 262 13.14 3.65 -10.64
C GLU A 262 11.93 3.16 -9.82
N LEU A 263 10.71 3.55 -10.21
CA LEU A 263 9.47 3.19 -9.50
C LEU A 263 9.27 1.69 -9.34
N SER A 264 9.78 0.87 -10.25
CA SER A 264 9.69 -0.58 -10.08
C SER A 264 10.55 -1.05 -8.91
N LEU A 265 11.71 -0.44 -8.63
CA LEU A 265 12.51 -0.77 -7.45
C LEU A 265 11.70 -0.49 -6.17
N LEU A 266 11.03 0.67 -6.09
CA LEU A 266 10.18 1.01 -4.95
C LEU A 266 9.14 -0.08 -4.64
N LEU A 267 8.53 -0.66 -5.68
CA LEU A 267 7.56 -1.75 -5.50
C LEU A 267 8.21 -3.07 -5.08
N HIS A 268 9.39 -3.40 -5.59
CA HIS A 268 10.12 -4.60 -5.16
C HIS A 268 10.69 -4.44 -3.75
N SER A 269 11.03 -3.22 -3.34
CA SER A 269 11.48 -2.90 -1.98
C SER A 269 10.43 -3.18 -0.92
N ILE A 270 9.12 -3.21 -1.28
CA ILE A 270 8.07 -3.72 -0.40
C ILE A 270 8.45 -5.13 0.04
N VAL A 271 8.74 -6.02 -0.90
CA VAL A 271 9.13 -7.41 -0.61
C VAL A 271 10.47 -7.46 0.10
N PHE A 272 11.48 -6.73 -0.38
CA PHE A 272 12.82 -6.79 0.20
C PHE A 272 12.85 -6.39 1.68
N LEU A 273 12.08 -5.37 2.06
CA LEU A 273 12.07 -4.86 3.44
C LEU A 273 10.98 -5.49 4.32
N SER A 274 9.88 -6.00 3.74
CA SER A 274 8.77 -6.58 4.52
C SER A 274 8.79 -8.10 4.64
N ALA A 275 9.54 -8.84 3.81
CA ALA A 275 9.51 -10.30 3.81
C ALA A 275 9.98 -10.91 5.13
N ASN A 276 11.05 -10.36 5.71
CA ASN A 276 11.69 -10.86 6.94
C ASN A 276 11.63 -9.82 8.07
N SER A 277 10.63 -8.94 8.04
CA SER A 277 10.43 -8.01 9.15
C SER A 277 10.14 -8.80 10.43
N PRO A 278 10.69 -8.38 11.58
CA PRO A 278 10.54 -9.12 12.82
C PRO A 278 9.05 -9.37 13.09
N THR A 279 8.70 -10.62 13.34
CA THR A 279 7.37 -10.94 13.81
C THR A 279 7.42 -10.98 15.33
N GLY A 280 6.39 -10.47 16.01
CA GLY A 280 6.33 -10.56 17.49
C GLY A 280 6.41 -12.00 18.02
N SER A 281 6.32 -13.00 17.14
CA SER A 281 6.48 -14.43 17.40
C SER A 281 7.94 -14.88 17.58
N ASP A 282 8.94 -14.13 17.14
CA ASP A 282 10.36 -14.49 17.28
C ASP A 282 10.91 -14.18 18.69
N ARG A 283 10.01 -13.95 19.67
CA ARG A 283 10.31 -13.54 21.05
C ARG A 283 9.89 -14.57 22.11
N HIS A 284 9.74 -15.84 21.75
CA HIS A 284 9.50 -16.92 22.70
C HIS A 284 10.50 -18.05 22.53
#